data_AF-A0A7C6IGB6-F1
#
_entry.id   AF-A0A7C6IGB6-F1
#
_cell.length_a   1.000
_cell.length_b   1.000
_cell.length_c   1.000
_cell.angle_alpha   90.00
_cell.angle_beta   90.00
_cell.angle_gamma   90.00
#
_symmetry.space_group_name_H-M   'P 1'
#
loop_
_entity.id
_entity.type
_entity.pdbx_description
1 polymer ?
#
loop_
_entity_poly.entity_id
_entity_poly.type
_entity_poly.pdbx_seq_one_letter_code
_entity_poly.pdbx_strand_id
1 'polypeptide(L)'
;MRPIRHHLDHAATAPLRPEARDAMVAAFDAGNPNSQYAEGRAARRILEDARESIAADLGAEPVEVIFTSGGTEADNLGVRGLYLGSLADAPGAPSPGPGTVVTTPVEHDAIRKAVAHVADHHGARVIEAPVDAGGRVVVA
;
A
#
# COMPACT_ATOMS: atom_id res chain seq x y z
N MET A 1 18.40 -2.30 -39.81
CA MET A 1 17.40 -1.40 -39.21
C MET A 1 16.90 -2.06 -37.92
N ARG A 2 16.97 -1.40 -36.76
CA ARG A 2 16.51 -2.00 -35.50
C ARG A 2 14.97 -1.92 -35.49
N PRO A 3 14.24 -3.02 -35.20
CA PRO A 3 12.78 -3.00 -35.26
C PRO A 3 12.21 -1.99 -34.26
N ILE A 4 11.15 -1.29 -34.67
CA ILE A 4 10.37 -0.42 -33.79
C ILE A 4 9.73 -1.30 -32.73
N ARG A 5 9.99 -1.00 -31.45
CA ARG A 5 9.36 -1.68 -30.32
C ARG A 5 8.12 -0.89 -29.92
N HIS A 6 6.97 -1.54 -29.91
CA HIS A 6 5.75 -1.02 -29.30
C HIS A 6 5.64 -1.60 -27.89
N HIS A 7 5.44 -0.74 -26.89
CA HIS A 7 5.28 -1.15 -25.49
C HIS A 7 3.80 -1.31 -25.18
N LEU A 8 3.35 -2.56 -25.04
CA LEU A 8 1.96 -2.94 -24.78
C LEU A 8 1.82 -3.66 -23.42
N ASP A 9 2.60 -3.24 -22.43
CA ASP A 9 2.69 -3.89 -21.10
C ASP A 9 2.65 -2.87 -19.95
N HIS A 10 1.79 -1.85 -20.08
CA HIS A 10 1.63 -0.80 -19.07
C HIS A 10 1.10 -1.33 -17.73
N ALA A 11 0.50 -2.53 -17.73
CA ALA A 11 0.02 -3.19 -16.51
C ALA A 11 1.18 -3.68 -15.62
N ALA A 12 2.32 -4.06 -16.20
CA ALA A 12 3.51 -4.43 -15.43
C ALA A 12 4.25 -3.20 -14.90
N THR A 13 4.45 -2.19 -15.75
CA THR A 13 4.97 -0.87 -15.37
C THR A 13 4.71 0.15 -16.46
N ALA A 14 4.61 1.42 -16.11
CA ALA A 14 4.43 2.51 -17.06
C ALA A 14 5.67 3.41 -17.08
N PRO A 15 6.03 4.00 -18.24
CA PRO A 15 7.04 5.04 -18.28
C PRO A 15 6.70 6.20 -17.34
N LEU A 16 7.70 6.68 -16.60
CA LEU A 16 7.52 7.83 -15.71
C LEU A 16 7.13 9.07 -16.54
N ARG A 17 6.08 9.78 -16.10
CA ARG A 17 5.67 11.03 -16.73
C ARG A 17 6.81 12.07 -16.59
N PRO A 18 7.09 12.90 -17.63
CA PRO A 18 8.14 13.91 -17.55
C PRO A 18 8.02 14.83 -16.33
N GLU A 19 6.81 15.26 -16.01
CA GLU A 19 6.52 16.14 -14.88
C GLU A 19 6.85 15.47 -13.53
N ALA A 20 6.57 14.17 -13.40
CA ALA A 20 6.91 13.40 -12.21
C ALA A 20 8.43 13.21 -12.07
N ARG A 21 9.14 13.00 -13.20
CA ARG A 21 10.61 12.94 -13.22
C ARG A 21 11.20 14.26 -12.73
N ASP A 22 10.71 15.39 -13.24
CA ASP A 22 11.26 16.70 -12.91
C ASP A 22 11.00 17.07 -11.45
N ALA A 23 9.81 16.74 -10.92
CA ALA A 23 9.50 16.90 -9.49
C ALA A 23 10.42 16.05 -8.59
N MET A 24 10.68 14.79 -8.98
CA MET A 24 11.61 13.92 -8.24
C MET A 24 13.05 14.45 -8.28
N VAL A 25 13.51 14.94 -9.44
CA VAL A 25 14.83 15.54 -9.58
C VAL A 25 14.97 16.77 -8.68
N ALA A 26 13.98 17.66 -8.67
CA ALA A 26 13.98 18.83 -7.79
C ALA A 26 13.99 18.45 -6.30
N ALA A 27 13.33 17.35 -5.93
CA ALA A 27 13.26 16.89 -4.54
C ALA A 27 14.59 16.27 -4.03
N PHE A 28 15.52 15.86 -4.90
CA PHE A 28 16.80 15.30 -4.46
C PHE A 28 17.70 16.29 -3.73
N ASP A 29 17.48 17.59 -3.92
CA ASP A 29 18.22 18.65 -3.23
C ASP A 29 17.58 19.03 -1.86
N ALA A 30 16.47 18.37 -1.48
CA ALA A 30 15.77 18.68 -0.23
C ALA A 30 16.54 18.20 1.01
N GLY A 31 16.41 18.95 2.11
CA GLY A 31 16.95 18.59 3.41
C GLY A 31 16.18 17.47 4.12
N ASN A 32 16.57 17.15 5.34
CA ASN A 32 15.85 16.17 6.16
C ASN A 32 14.51 16.77 6.66
N PRO A 33 13.34 16.19 6.32
CA PRO A 33 12.03 16.71 6.73
C PRO A 33 11.76 16.64 8.25
N ASN A 34 12.62 15.96 9.01
CA ASN A 34 12.56 15.93 10.47
C ASN A 34 13.39 17.04 11.14
N SER A 35 14.15 17.82 10.37
CA SER A 35 14.93 18.94 10.89
C SER A 35 14.06 20.18 11.12
N GLN A 36 14.31 20.90 12.22
CA GLN A 36 13.52 22.09 12.58
C GLN A 36 13.96 23.37 11.84
N TYR A 37 15.14 23.37 11.22
CA TYR A 37 15.69 24.52 10.48
C TYR A 37 14.93 24.78 9.16
N ALA A 38 15.24 25.88 8.49
CA ALA A 38 14.49 26.34 7.32
C ALA A 38 14.46 25.28 6.20
N GLU A 39 15.58 24.61 5.97
CA GLU A 39 15.76 23.55 4.98
C GLU A 39 14.90 22.33 5.30
N GLY A 40 14.82 21.96 6.59
CA GLY A 40 13.99 20.84 7.04
C GLY A 40 12.50 21.14 6.94
N ARG A 41 12.07 22.36 7.29
CA ARG A 41 10.68 22.79 7.09
C ARG A 41 10.29 22.86 5.60
N ALA A 42 11.22 23.27 4.74
CA ALA A 42 11.00 23.25 3.29
C ALA A 42 10.82 21.82 2.77
N ALA A 43 11.67 20.87 3.19
CA ALA A 43 11.52 19.46 2.84
C ALA A 43 10.22 18.84 3.38
N ARG A 44 9.87 19.15 4.64
CA ARG A 44 8.59 18.74 5.25
C ARG A 44 7.41 19.23 4.40
N ARG A 45 7.45 20.49 3.95
CA ARG A 45 6.40 21.07 3.12
C ARG A 45 6.21 20.30 1.81
N ILE A 46 7.29 19.94 1.12
CA ILE A 46 7.20 19.10 -0.11
C ILE A 46 6.44 17.80 0.17
N LEU A 47 6.72 17.15 1.30
CA LEU A 47 6.07 15.90 1.69
C LEU A 47 4.59 16.09 2.03
N GLU A 48 4.22 17.14 2.76
CA GLU A 48 2.82 17.41 3.10
C GLU A 48 2.01 17.87 1.90
N ASP A 49 2.55 18.74 1.03
CA ASP A 49 1.90 19.15 -0.22
C ASP A 49 1.62 17.91 -1.10
N ALA A 50 2.57 16.96 -1.17
CA ALA A 50 2.37 15.69 -1.88
C ALA A 50 1.30 14.81 -1.22
N ARG A 51 1.25 14.78 0.12
CA ARG A 51 0.26 14.03 0.89
C ARG A 51 -1.15 14.56 0.65
N GLU A 52 -1.33 15.88 0.70
CA GLU A 52 -2.60 16.56 0.43
C GLU A 52 -3.08 16.28 -1.00
N SER A 53 -2.16 16.34 -1.99
CA SER A 53 -2.49 16.02 -3.38
C SER A 53 -2.98 14.58 -3.55
N ILE A 54 -2.27 13.60 -2.98
CA ILE A 54 -2.65 12.18 -3.06
C ILE A 54 -3.98 11.92 -2.35
N ALA A 55 -4.18 12.53 -1.19
CA ALA A 55 -5.43 12.40 -0.43
C ALA A 55 -6.62 12.92 -1.24
N ALA A 56 -6.48 14.09 -1.86
CA ALA A 56 -7.50 14.67 -2.72
C ALA A 56 -7.84 13.78 -3.93
N ASP A 57 -6.84 13.23 -4.61
CA ASP A 57 -7.03 12.33 -5.76
C ASP A 57 -7.75 11.02 -5.38
N LEU A 58 -7.57 10.56 -4.14
CA LEU A 58 -8.17 9.32 -3.61
C LEU A 58 -9.47 9.54 -2.82
N GLY A 59 -9.86 10.80 -2.57
CA GLY A 59 -11.01 11.13 -1.73
C GLY A 59 -10.82 10.78 -0.24
N ALA A 60 -9.58 10.86 0.26
CA ALA A 60 -9.20 10.58 1.64
C ALA A 60 -8.83 11.87 2.38
N GLU A 61 -8.75 11.81 3.71
CA GLU A 61 -8.13 12.86 4.53
C GLU A 61 -6.60 12.71 4.46
N PRO A 62 -5.82 13.82 4.50
CA PRO A 62 -4.36 13.74 4.45
C PRO A 62 -3.76 12.81 5.51
N VAL A 63 -4.35 12.75 6.70
CA VAL A 63 -3.90 11.89 7.80
C VAL A 63 -4.02 10.38 7.50
N GLU A 64 -4.87 10.00 6.55
CA GLU A 64 -5.07 8.60 6.14
C GLU A 64 -3.98 8.12 5.16
N VAL A 65 -3.23 9.03 4.54
CA VAL A 65 -2.18 8.69 3.57
C VAL A 65 -0.89 8.33 4.29
N ILE A 66 -0.46 7.08 4.17
CA ILE A 66 0.84 6.58 4.65
C ILE A 66 1.73 6.29 3.44
N PHE A 67 2.87 6.97 3.35
CA PHE A 67 3.87 6.68 2.32
C PHE A 67 4.59 5.37 2.61
N THR A 68 4.65 4.49 1.62
CA THR A 68 5.43 3.24 1.63
C THR A 68 6.39 3.22 0.43
N SER A 69 7.31 2.26 0.39
CA SER A 69 8.22 2.07 -0.75
C SER A 69 7.53 1.56 -2.02
N GLY A 70 6.28 1.09 -1.93
CA GLY A 70 5.49 0.63 -3.07
C GLY A 70 4.33 -0.29 -2.68
N GLY A 71 3.62 -0.81 -3.68
CA GLY A 71 2.42 -1.63 -3.50
C GLY A 71 2.65 -2.88 -2.63
N THR A 72 3.76 -3.60 -2.83
CA THR A 72 4.08 -4.79 -2.03
C THR A 72 4.21 -4.48 -0.54
N GLU A 73 4.82 -3.35 -0.17
CA GLU A 73 4.93 -2.94 1.24
C GLU A 73 3.56 -2.50 1.78
N ALA A 74 2.79 -1.73 1.00
CA ALA A 74 1.45 -1.30 1.39
C ALA A 74 0.51 -2.50 1.65
N ASP A 75 0.50 -3.49 0.75
CA ASP A 75 -0.27 -4.73 0.91
C ASP A 75 0.13 -5.50 2.18
N ASN A 76 1.43 -5.60 2.45
CA ASN A 76 1.94 -6.28 3.64
C ASN A 76 1.58 -5.51 4.93
N LEU A 77 1.71 -4.18 4.91
CA LEU A 77 1.32 -3.33 6.04
C LEU A 77 -0.18 -3.44 6.31
N GLY A 78 -1.01 -3.40 5.26
CA GLY A 78 -2.46 -3.56 5.36
C GLY A 78 -2.85 -4.92 5.95
N VAL A 79 -2.39 -6.03 5.36
CA VAL A 79 -2.80 -7.37 5.81
C VAL A 79 -2.18 -7.71 7.16
N ARG A 80 -0.84 -7.66 7.28
CA ARG A 80 -0.14 -8.12 8.49
C ARG A 80 -0.33 -7.13 9.63
N GLY A 81 -0.25 -5.83 9.33
CA GLY A 81 -0.40 -4.78 10.34
C GLY A 81 -1.80 -4.74 10.93
N LEU A 82 -2.86 -4.79 10.11
CA LEU A 82 -4.23 -4.84 10.63
C LEU A 82 -4.52 -6.15 11.37
N TYR A 83 -4.07 -7.29 10.84
CA TYR A 83 -4.26 -8.58 11.52
C TYR A 83 -3.59 -8.56 12.90
N LEU A 84 -2.28 -8.24 12.98
CA LEU A 84 -1.56 -8.21 14.26
C LEU A 84 -2.09 -7.14 15.20
N GLY A 85 -2.48 -5.97 14.68
CA GLY A 85 -3.13 -4.92 15.45
C GLY A 85 -4.47 -5.35 16.02
N SER A 86 -5.24 -6.19 15.31
CA SER A 86 -6.51 -6.74 15.80
C SER A 86 -6.35 -7.77 16.92
N LEU A 87 -5.16 -8.40 17.00
CA LEU A 87 -4.83 -9.33 18.08
C LEU A 87 -4.30 -8.61 19.33
N ALA A 88 -3.93 -7.33 19.22
CA ALA A 88 -3.42 -6.58 20.36
C ALA A 88 -4.53 -6.41 21.40
N ASP A 89 -4.21 -6.73 22.66
CA ASP A 89 -5.17 -6.64 23.76
C ASP A 89 -5.68 -5.20 23.92
N ALA A 90 -6.97 -4.98 23.70
CA ALA A 90 -7.65 -3.86 24.33
C ALA A 90 -7.60 -4.10 25.86
N PRO A 91 -7.20 -3.11 26.68
CA PRO A 91 -7.09 -3.31 28.12
C PRO A 91 -8.38 -3.88 28.73
N GLY A 92 -8.31 -5.11 29.26
CA GLY A 92 -9.44 -5.81 29.90
C GLY A 92 -10.31 -6.66 28.97
N ALA A 93 -9.99 -6.78 27.68
CA ALA A 93 -10.67 -7.70 26.78
C ALA A 93 -10.17 -9.15 27.01
N PRO A 94 -11.04 -10.17 26.84
CA PRO A 94 -10.57 -11.55 26.74
C PRO A 94 -9.62 -11.66 25.54
N SER A 95 -8.56 -12.46 25.70
CA SER A 95 -7.56 -12.68 24.66
C SER A 95 -8.29 -13.07 23.36
N PRO A 96 -8.19 -12.28 22.28
CA PRO A 96 -8.90 -12.58 21.05
C PRO A 96 -8.39 -13.92 20.54
N GLY A 97 -9.31 -14.85 20.25
CA GLY A 97 -8.97 -16.08 19.54
C GLY A 97 -8.31 -15.77 18.18
N PRO A 98 -7.86 -16.78 17.43
CA PRO A 98 -7.24 -16.55 16.13
C PRO A 98 -8.17 -15.71 15.24
N GLY A 99 -7.66 -14.58 14.75
CA GLY A 99 -8.39 -13.67 13.87
C GLY A 99 -8.75 -14.36 12.55
N THR A 100 -9.74 -13.83 11.84
CA THR A 100 -10.13 -14.32 10.51
C THR A 100 -9.74 -13.31 9.44
N VAL A 101 -9.13 -13.81 8.35
CA VAL A 101 -8.85 -13.04 7.13
C VAL A 101 -9.74 -13.57 6.02
N VAL A 102 -10.59 -12.70 5.48
CA VAL A 102 -11.38 -13.00 4.27
C VAL A 102 -10.63 -12.40 3.07
N THR A 103 -10.40 -13.20 2.05
CA THR A 103 -9.63 -12.84 0.85
C THR A 103 -10.27 -13.45 -0.41
N THR A 104 -9.67 -13.28 -1.58
CA THR A 104 -10.13 -13.87 -2.85
C THR A 104 -9.04 -14.74 -3.49
N PRO A 105 -9.39 -15.67 -4.41
CA PRO A 105 -8.40 -16.47 -5.12
C PRO A 105 -7.64 -15.69 -6.23
N VAL A 106 -8.05 -14.45 -6.53
CA VAL A 106 -7.51 -13.64 -7.64
C VAL A 106 -6.58 -12.51 -7.17
N GLU A 107 -6.20 -12.52 -5.90
CA GLU A 107 -5.32 -11.50 -5.33
C GLU A 107 -3.91 -11.51 -5.95
N HIS A 108 -3.29 -10.33 -5.95
CA HIS A 108 -1.87 -10.19 -6.27
C HIS A 108 -0.99 -10.99 -5.28
N ASP A 109 0.19 -11.40 -5.75
CA ASP A 109 1.17 -12.18 -4.97
C ASP A 109 1.50 -11.57 -3.61
N ALA A 110 1.57 -10.24 -3.51
CA ALA A 110 1.88 -9.55 -2.26
C ALA A 110 0.81 -9.78 -1.18
N ILE A 111 -0.47 -9.76 -1.55
CA ILE A 111 -1.58 -10.08 -0.64
C ILE A 111 -1.57 -11.58 -0.32
N ARG A 112 -1.52 -12.47 -1.33
CA ARG A 112 -1.56 -13.93 -1.10
C ARG A 112 -0.46 -14.39 -0.14
N LYS A 113 0.76 -13.89 -0.31
CA LYS A 113 1.91 -14.20 0.56
C LYS A 113 1.76 -13.59 1.95
N ALA A 114 1.20 -12.39 2.07
CA ALA A 114 0.92 -11.78 3.37
C ALA A 114 -0.15 -12.55 4.15
N VAL A 115 -1.21 -13.02 3.49
CA VAL A 115 -2.27 -13.85 4.09
C VAL A 115 -1.72 -15.20 4.54
N ALA A 116 -0.96 -15.88 3.67
CA ALA A 116 -0.30 -17.14 4.03
C ALA A 116 0.63 -16.95 5.25
N HIS A 117 1.39 -15.85 5.28
CA HIS A 117 2.27 -15.55 6.42
C HIS A 117 1.51 -15.46 7.75
N VAL A 118 0.38 -14.74 7.81
CA VAL A 118 -0.40 -14.63 9.05
C VAL A 118 -1.13 -15.92 9.42
N ALA A 119 -1.51 -16.75 8.45
CA ALA A 119 -2.04 -18.08 8.70
C ALA A 119 -0.97 -18.99 9.33
N ASP A 120 0.20 -19.08 8.69
CA ASP A 120 1.27 -20.01 9.07
C ASP A 120 1.96 -19.62 10.40
N HIS A 121 2.13 -18.32 10.66
CA HIS A 121 2.93 -17.83 11.79
C HIS A 121 2.08 -17.29 12.94
N HIS A 122 0.82 -16.94 12.68
CA HIS A 122 -0.05 -16.32 13.68
C HIS A 122 -1.44 -16.96 13.78
N GLY A 123 -1.63 -18.12 13.15
CA GLY A 123 -2.83 -18.95 13.30
C GLY A 123 -4.09 -18.35 12.68
N ALA A 124 -3.98 -17.39 11.76
CA ALA A 124 -5.13 -16.76 11.14
C ALA A 124 -6.02 -17.79 10.44
N ARG A 125 -7.33 -17.74 10.67
CA ARG A 125 -8.30 -18.48 9.86
C ARG A 125 -8.47 -17.75 8.53
N VAL A 126 -8.22 -18.44 7.41
CA VAL A 126 -8.40 -17.86 6.07
C VAL A 126 -9.72 -18.35 5.47
N ILE A 127 -10.49 -17.42 4.91
CA ILE A 127 -11.70 -17.69 4.13
C ILE A 127 -11.50 -17.09 2.74
N GLU A 128 -11.57 -17.92 1.71
CA GLU A 128 -11.55 -17.45 0.32
C GLU A 128 -12.98 -17.28 -0.18
N ALA A 129 -13.34 -16.04 -0.52
CA ALA A 129 -14.60 -15.71 -1.14
C ALA A 129 -14.60 -16.19 -2.61
N PRO A 130 -15.64 -16.91 -3.06
CA PRO A 130 -15.69 -17.41 -4.42
C PRO A 130 -15.77 -16.27 -5.44
N VAL A 131 -15.19 -16.48 -6.62
CA VAL A 131 -15.27 -15.57 -7.76
C VAL A 131 -15.96 -16.22 -8.95
N ASP A 132 -16.66 -15.42 -9.75
CA ASP A 132 -17.30 -15.87 -10.99
C ASP A 132 -16.31 -15.95 -12.18
N ALA A 133 -16.82 -16.37 -13.34
CA ALA A 133 -16.02 -16.47 -14.57
C ALA A 133 -15.52 -15.10 -15.10
N GLY A 134 -16.07 -13.99 -14.61
CA GLY A 134 -15.61 -12.64 -14.90
C GLY A 134 -14.59 -12.12 -13.88
N GLY A 135 -14.19 -12.94 -12.90
CA GLY A 135 -13.25 -12.57 -11.84
C GLY A 135 -13.87 -11.69 -10.75
N ARG A 136 -15.20 -11.66 -10.62
CA ARG A 136 -15.90 -10.85 -9.60
C ARG A 136 -16.24 -11.70 -8.39
N VAL A 137 -16.11 -11.12 -7.19
CA VAL A 137 -16.53 -11.78 -5.95
C VAL A 137 -18.04 -12.03 -6.00
N VAL A 138 -18.45 -13.26 -5.70
CA VAL A 138 -19.86 -13.63 -5.58
C VAL A 138 -20.33 -13.24 -4.19
N VAL A 139 -21.15 -12.18 -4.13
CA VAL A 139 -21.82 -11.76 -2.89
C VAL A 139 -23.19 -12.42 -2.87
N ALA A 140 -23.41 -13.32 -1.91
CA ALA A 140 -24.69 -13.97 -1.69
C ALA A 140 -25.66 -13.08 -0.90
#